data_AF-A0A2G8SS82-F1
#
_entry.id   AF-A0A2G8SS82-F1
#
_cell.length_a   1.000
_cell.length_b   1.000
_cell.length_c   1.000
_cell.angle_alpha   90.00
_cell.angle_beta   90.00
_cell.angle_gamma   90.00
#
_symmetry.space_group_name_H-M   'P 1'
#
loop_
_entity.id
_entity.type
_entity.pdbx_description
1 polymer ?
#
loop_
_entity_poly.entity_id
_entity_poly.type
_entity_poly.pdbx_seq_one_letter_code
_entity_poly.pdbx_strand_id
1 'polypeptide(L)'
;MLPRQFTTVGLTAAVVVGSLWLLLHSLDFSPRYMQGFYPPHRDRYNDSEWYTSSLTSLPPRCRKNIVVASAFPFHFDVYMAAAKTIGDVLDSQPEDEEERGTIHLFTPDFSFGFDDIAEELGLWKHRGTRGRPEELGNFTNADRGASGIDLIVFGTCEVDLPYWHDELVAAWDSRDAEHKFKIVCIVHNVEDTRWQEHITHWARRGAIRLLPIADHVKNTFRQKFNAIADSSDAGLYTAGYQHIPIDVHAPILDIPYLPIKPVPRQLVYAVIQGTLAANRRDYLRFFNDLIASLREDAAAWGYLPLNGRTAFEPDFESRIPPFQLLLVGAGAIEIPAELAFVVTVHHDLAYKDFYTLVANADIVVPAFAPLGYFRDQASSTVALATELAVPLLVTERLRRTYGYIDDARAVVTRPAAMSEVQALKALRTGDASAFLNSDPAGVGVAMGGVKGVREAVDRMLKDGWARDPEEWMEWRQDVWDRNWMVVDRILRDMP
;
A
#
# COMPACT_ATOMS: atom_id res chain seq x y z
N MET A 1 -14.74 -43.84 3.88
CA MET A 1 -14.08 -43.60 5.18
C MET A 1 -12.64 -44.11 5.08
N LEU A 2 -11.68 -43.21 4.96
CA LEU A 2 -10.24 -43.44 5.04
C LEU A 2 -9.67 -42.25 5.85
N PRO A 3 -8.80 -42.46 6.84
CA PRO A 3 -8.34 -41.38 7.70
C PRO A 3 -7.23 -40.59 7.00
N ARG A 4 -7.40 -39.26 6.91
CA ARG A 4 -6.32 -38.34 6.54
C ARG A 4 -5.35 -38.24 7.72
N GLN A 5 -4.16 -38.80 7.55
CA GLN A 5 -3.03 -38.53 8.44
C GLN A 5 -2.54 -37.10 8.14
N PHE A 6 -2.74 -36.19 9.09
CA PHE A 6 -2.07 -34.90 9.10
C PHE A 6 -0.61 -35.12 9.52
N THR A 7 0.32 -34.74 8.65
CA THR A 7 1.75 -34.80 8.94
C THR A 7 2.12 -33.68 9.92
N THR A 8 2.82 -34.07 10.98
CA THR A 8 3.22 -33.24 12.14
C THR A 8 4.05 -32.01 11.77
N VAL A 9 4.61 -31.96 10.55
CA VAL A 9 5.45 -30.85 10.04
C VAL A 9 4.62 -29.61 9.72
N GLY A 10 3.36 -29.75 9.30
CA GLY A 10 2.48 -28.61 9.01
C GLY A 10 2.00 -27.88 10.28
N LEU A 11 1.91 -28.59 11.40
CA LEU A 11 1.44 -28.01 12.67
C LEU A 11 2.51 -27.09 13.29
N THR A 12 3.78 -27.44 13.16
CA THR A 12 4.89 -26.67 13.76
C THR A 12 5.13 -25.34 13.03
N ALA A 13 4.99 -25.31 11.70
CA ALA A 13 5.09 -24.08 10.93
C ALA A 13 3.94 -23.10 11.23
N ALA A 14 2.70 -23.61 11.35
CA ALA A 14 1.54 -22.80 11.71
C ALA A 14 1.64 -22.21 13.14
N VAL A 15 2.22 -22.96 14.09
CA VAL A 15 2.43 -22.50 15.46
C VAL A 15 3.53 -21.43 15.54
N VAL A 16 4.62 -21.54 14.79
CA VAL A 16 5.70 -20.52 14.80
C VAL A 16 5.25 -19.21 14.15
N VAL A 17 4.51 -19.27 13.04
CA VAL A 17 3.94 -18.06 12.38
C VAL A 17 2.87 -17.41 13.25
N GLY A 18 1.99 -18.19 13.87
CA GLY A 18 0.97 -17.69 14.81
C GLY A 18 1.55 -17.09 16.10
N SER A 19 2.67 -17.62 16.59
CA SER A 19 3.33 -17.15 17.81
C SER A 19 4.11 -15.85 17.60
N LEU A 20 4.77 -15.69 16.45
CA LEU A 20 5.43 -14.43 16.07
C LEU A 20 4.39 -13.32 15.80
N TRP A 21 3.22 -13.70 15.27
CA TRP A 21 2.08 -12.81 15.06
C TRP A 21 1.44 -12.33 16.38
N LEU A 22 1.26 -13.23 17.36
CA LEU A 22 0.75 -12.91 18.71
C LEU A 22 1.71 -12.04 19.54
N LEU A 23 3.03 -12.24 19.40
CA LEU A 23 4.05 -11.43 20.07
C LEU A 23 4.16 -10.01 19.50
N LEU A 24 3.75 -9.80 18.25
CA LEU A 24 3.71 -8.47 17.63
C LEU A 24 2.41 -7.69 17.90
N HIS A 25 1.35 -8.32 18.42
CA HIS A 25 0.01 -7.71 18.50
C HIS A 25 -0.66 -7.77 19.89
N SER A 26 0.04 -8.23 20.93
CA SER A 26 -0.50 -8.29 22.30
C SER A 26 -0.20 -7.01 23.11
N LEU A 27 -0.71 -5.86 22.67
CA LEU A 27 -0.89 -4.70 23.56
C LEU A 27 -2.23 -4.01 23.28
N ASP A 28 -3.05 -4.00 24.32
CA ASP A 28 -4.39 -3.43 24.43
C ASP A 28 -4.30 -1.89 24.39
N PHE A 29 -4.89 -1.25 23.38
CA PHE A 29 -4.89 0.21 23.24
C PHE A 29 -6.23 0.79 23.68
N SER A 30 -6.24 1.46 24.83
CA SER A 30 -7.31 2.39 25.20
C SER A 30 -7.24 3.64 24.31
N PRO A 31 -8.31 4.00 23.57
CA PRO A 31 -8.30 5.23 22.79
C PRO A 31 -8.55 6.42 23.71
N ARG A 32 -7.50 7.21 24.00
CA ARG A 32 -7.70 8.57 24.52
C ARG A 32 -8.20 9.45 23.37
N TYR A 33 -9.40 9.99 23.56
CA TYR A 33 -10.05 10.98 22.71
C TYR A 33 -9.11 12.16 22.40
N MET A 34 -8.80 12.36 21.13
CA MET A 34 -8.42 13.67 20.59
C MET A 34 -9.40 14.01 19.46
N GLN A 35 -10.22 15.04 19.69
CA GLN A 35 -11.02 15.68 18.64
C GLN A 35 -10.08 16.54 17.78
N GLY A 36 -9.73 16.05 16.59
CA GLY A 36 -8.96 16.80 15.60
C GLY A 36 -9.87 17.56 14.64
N PHE A 37 -9.87 18.88 14.72
CA PHE A 37 -10.31 19.76 13.64
C PHE A 37 -9.45 19.50 12.41
N TYR A 38 -10.06 19.11 11.28
CA TYR A 38 -9.39 19.05 9.99
C TYR A 38 -9.49 20.43 9.33
N PRO A 39 -8.41 21.23 9.22
CA PRO A 39 -8.43 22.40 8.35
C PRO A 39 -8.52 21.93 6.88
N PRO A 40 -9.14 22.73 5.99
CA PRO A 40 -9.12 22.45 4.57
C PRO A 40 -7.69 22.64 4.04
N HIS A 41 -6.94 21.54 3.89
CA HIS A 41 -5.65 21.56 3.20
C HIS A 41 -5.88 21.93 1.73
N ARG A 42 -5.46 23.13 1.38
CA ARG A 42 -5.32 23.60 0.00
C ARG A 42 -3.83 23.84 -0.27
N ASP A 43 -3.00 22.87 0.06
CA ASP A 43 -1.61 22.84 -0.36
C ASP A 43 -1.49 21.88 -1.53
N ARG A 44 -1.89 22.35 -2.72
CA ARG A 44 -1.16 21.94 -3.92
C ARG A 44 0.23 22.55 -3.74
N TYR A 45 1.13 21.81 -3.10
CA TYR A 45 2.55 22.12 -3.20
C TYR A 45 2.86 22.10 -4.70
N ASN A 46 3.31 23.25 -5.20
CA ASN A 46 3.61 23.51 -6.60
C ASN A 46 4.93 22.79 -6.95
N ASP A 47 4.98 21.47 -6.85
CA ASP A 47 6.15 20.67 -7.28
C ASP A 47 6.43 20.87 -8.79
N SER A 48 5.48 21.45 -9.53
CA SER A 48 5.63 21.93 -10.91
C SER A 48 6.56 23.14 -11.08
N GLU A 49 6.88 23.91 -10.04
CA GLU A 49 7.78 25.08 -10.18
C GLU A 49 9.23 24.66 -10.44
N TRP A 50 9.66 23.49 -9.98
CA TRP A 50 11.02 22.98 -10.26
C TRP A 50 11.19 22.44 -11.69
N TYR A 51 10.11 22.10 -12.37
CA TYR A 51 10.13 21.56 -13.73
C TYR A 51 10.56 22.57 -14.79
N THR A 52 10.49 23.87 -14.50
CA THR A 52 10.88 24.92 -15.48
C THR A 52 12.31 25.44 -15.26
N SER A 53 12.99 24.99 -14.20
CA SER A 53 14.43 25.22 -14.05
C SER A 53 15.17 24.39 -15.09
N SER A 54 15.77 25.07 -16.07
CA SER A 54 16.68 24.50 -17.07
C SER A 54 17.47 23.31 -16.54
N LEU A 55 17.27 22.13 -17.13
CA LEU A 55 17.96 20.84 -16.86
C LEU A 55 19.50 20.92 -16.92
N THR A 56 20.07 22.09 -17.23
CA THR A 56 21.49 22.31 -17.49
C THR A 56 22.35 22.51 -16.24
N SER A 57 21.84 22.34 -15.00
CA SER A 57 22.72 22.39 -13.81
C SER A 57 22.24 21.58 -12.61
N LEU A 58 21.65 20.40 -12.79
CA LEU A 58 21.45 19.50 -11.64
C LEU A 58 22.81 18.95 -11.16
N PRO A 59 23.06 18.82 -9.85
CA PRO A 59 24.29 18.21 -9.35
C PRO A 59 24.41 16.76 -9.84
N PRO A 60 25.61 16.24 -10.11
CA PRO A 60 25.77 14.87 -10.58
C PRO A 60 25.20 13.87 -9.57
N ARG A 61 24.76 12.70 -10.07
CA ARG A 61 24.38 11.59 -9.20
C ARG A 61 25.63 11.08 -8.49
N CYS A 62 25.60 11.10 -7.17
CA CYS A 62 26.73 10.70 -6.32
C CYS A 62 26.55 9.32 -5.71
N ARG A 63 25.34 8.75 -5.77
CA ARG A 63 25.03 7.40 -5.29
C ARG A 63 25.00 6.42 -6.45
N LYS A 64 26.03 5.58 -6.56
CA LYS A 64 26.25 4.62 -7.64
C LYS A 64 26.40 3.18 -7.12
N ASN A 65 26.87 2.96 -5.89
CA ASN A 65 26.97 1.62 -5.29
C ASN A 65 25.90 1.43 -4.19
N ILE A 66 24.76 0.89 -4.60
CA ILE A 66 23.52 0.92 -3.83
C ILE A 66 23.19 -0.48 -3.31
N VAL A 67 22.82 -0.58 -2.05
CA VAL A 67 22.18 -1.76 -1.48
C VAL A 67 20.69 -1.56 -1.37
N VAL A 68 19.91 -2.55 -1.79
CA VAL A 68 18.52 -2.74 -1.36
C VAL A 68 18.49 -3.92 -0.39
N ALA A 69 18.00 -3.71 0.82
CA ALA A 69 18.03 -4.72 1.87
C ALA A 69 16.71 -4.80 2.65
N SER A 70 16.34 -6.01 3.05
CA SER A 70 15.21 -6.25 3.96
C SER A 70 15.48 -7.54 4.74
N ALA A 71 15.30 -7.53 6.05
CA ALA A 71 15.26 -8.75 6.87
C ALA A 71 13.81 -9.26 7.01
N PHE A 72 12.84 -8.47 6.57
CA PHE A 72 11.42 -8.82 6.62
C PHE A 72 11.04 -9.72 5.43
N PRO A 73 10.47 -10.92 5.67
CA PRO A 73 10.17 -11.89 4.60
C PRO A 73 8.83 -11.60 3.89
N PHE A 74 8.40 -10.35 3.87
CA PHE A 74 7.17 -9.90 3.20
C PHE A 74 7.39 -8.52 2.57
N HIS A 75 6.39 -8.00 1.86
CA HIS A 75 6.42 -6.71 1.16
C HIS A 75 7.47 -6.61 0.04
N PHE A 76 7.74 -7.74 -0.64
CA PHE A 76 8.68 -7.78 -1.77
C PHE A 76 8.28 -6.82 -2.89
N ASP A 77 6.99 -6.76 -3.20
CA ASP A 77 6.36 -5.82 -4.13
C ASP A 77 6.65 -4.35 -3.80
N VAL A 78 6.80 -4.01 -2.52
CA VAL A 78 7.06 -2.64 -2.08
C VAL A 78 8.49 -2.21 -2.38
N TYR A 79 9.47 -2.91 -1.81
CA TYR A 79 10.87 -2.45 -1.92
C TYR A 79 11.51 -2.81 -3.25
N MET A 80 11.01 -3.84 -3.94
CA MET A 80 11.48 -4.15 -5.30
C MET A 80 10.90 -3.17 -6.33
N ALA A 81 9.76 -2.51 -6.06
CA ALA A 81 9.32 -1.37 -6.85
C ALA A 81 10.30 -0.19 -6.75
N ALA A 82 10.80 0.09 -5.55
CA ALA A 82 11.85 1.10 -5.35
C ALA A 82 13.17 0.70 -6.05
N ALA A 83 13.58 -0.57 -5.92
CA ALA A 83 14.77 -1.10 -6.61
C ALA A 83 14.67 -0.95 -8.14
N LYS A 84 13.49 -1.22 -8.72
CA LYS A 84 13.22 -1.00 -10.13
C LYS A 84 13.38 0.47 -10.51
N THR A 85 12.76 1.38 -9.77
CA THR A 85 12.88 2.82 -10.05
C THR A 85 14.34 3.29 -9.97
N ILE A 86 15.13 2.79 -9.02
CA ILE A 86 16.58 3.07 -8.92
C ILE A 86 17.30 2.61 -10.19
N GLY A 87 17.05 1.39 -10.65
CA GLY A 87 17.62 0.89 -11.90
C GLY A 87 17.24 1.74 -13.12
N ASP A 88 15.96 2.09 -13.24
CA ASP A 88 15.45 2.91 -14.35
C ASP A 88 16.05 4.33 -14.35
N VAL A 89 16.28 4.91 -13.16
CA VAL A 89 16.99 6.19 -13.03
C VAL A 89 18.44 6.02 -13.47
N LEU A 90 19.16 5.01 -13.00
CA LEU A 90 20.56 4.75 -13.37
C LEU A 90 20.74 4.54 -14.89
N ASP A 91 19.80 3.85 -15.54
CA ASP A 91 19.78 3.64 -17.01
C ASP A 91 19.67 4.96 -17.80
N SER A 92 19.14 6.03 -17.21
CA SER A 92 18.83 7.26 -17.93
C SER A 92 20.06 8.13 -18.27
N GLN A 93 21.29 7.71 -17.91
CA GLN A 93 22.50 8.47 -18.26
C GLN A 93 23.15 7.95 -19.54
N PRO A 94 23.59 8.85 -20.43
CA PRO A 94 24.30 8.51 -21.67
C PRO A 94 25.81 8.26 -21.47
N GLU A 95 26.29 8.06 -20.25
CA GLU A 95 27.73 7.94 -19.96
C GLU A 95 28.24 6.49 -20.03
N ASP A 96 29.57 6.36 -20.15
CA ASP A 96 30.32 5.12 -20.36
C ASP A 96 29.85 4.00 -19.41
N GLU A 97 29.79 2.75 -19.91
CA GLU A 97 29.33 1.59 -19.13
C GLU A 97 30.07 1.41 -17.78
N GLU A 98 31.30 1.92 -17.68
CA GLU A 98 32.13 1.89 -16.47
C GLU A 98 31.64 2.85 -15.36
N GLU A 99 30.83 3.87 -15.70
CA GLU A 99 30.27 4.83 -14.74
C GLU A 99 28.86 4.48 -14.27
N ARG A 100 28.30 3.39 -14.79
CA ARG A 100 26.95 2.91 -14.49
C ARG A 100 26.90 2.34 -13.07
N GLY A 101 25.91 2.79 -12.29
CA GLY A 101 25.73 2.32 -10.91
C GLY A 101 25.45 0.82 -10.81
N THR A 102 25.72 0.25 -9.65
CA THR A 102 25.45 -1.15 -9.30
C THR A 102 24.44 -1.21 -8.16
N ILE A 103 23.53 -2.20 -8.24
CA ILE A 103 22.56 -2.47 -7.19
C ILE A 103 22.87 -3.84 -6.60
N HIS A 104 23.06 -3.91 -5.28
CA HIS A 104 23.23 -5.14 -4.51
C HIS A 104 21.93 -5.44 -3.75
N LEU A 105 21.63 -6.72 -3.52
CA LEU A 105 20.38 -7.15 -2.90
C LEU A 105 20.66 -8.07 -1.70
N PHE A 106 20.16 -7.70 -0.52
CA PHE A 106 20.29 -8.50 0.71
C PHE A 106 18.92 -8.76 1.33
N THR A 107 18.35 -9.93 1.05
CA THR A 107 16.93 -10.24 1.33
C THR A 107 16.76 -11.73 1.64
N PRO A 108 15.74 -12.15 2.42
CA PRO A 108 15.29 -13.53 2.41
C PRO A 108 14.94 -13.97 0.99
N ASP A 109 14.92 -15.28 0.77
CA ASP A 109 14.36 -15.85 -0.46
C ASP A 109 12.93 -15.36 -0.66
N PHE A 110 12.59 -15.03 -1.91
CA PHE A 110 11.27 -14.52 -2.21
C PHE A 110 10.24 -15.65 -2.10
N SER A 111 9.31 -15.52 -1.16
CA SER A 111 8.22 -16.48 -0.98
C SER A 111 7.07 -16.26 -1.98
N PHE A 112 6.17 -17.24 -2.07
CA PHE A 112 4.97 -17.21 -2.93
C PHE A 112 5.27 -16.99 -4.43
N GLY A 113 6.46 -17.39 -4.90
CA GLY A 113 6.85 -17.31 -6.31
C GLY A 113 7.16 -15.90 -6.79
N PHE A 114 7.51 -14.97 -5.90
CA PHE A 114 7.83 -13.59 -6.29
C PHE A 114 9.17 -13.47 -7.05
N ASP A 115 10.07 -14.45 -6.97
CA ASP A 115 11.26 -14.50 -7.86
C ASP A 115 10.89 -14.41 -9.33
N ASP A 116 9.83 -15.12 -9.76
CA ASP A 116 9.35 -15.05 -11.14
C ASP A 116 8.95 -13.62 -11.53
N ILE A 117 8.25 -12.91 -10.64
CA ILE A 117 7.81 -11.53 -10.87
C ILE A 117 9.03 -10.60 -10.93
N ALA A 118 9.98 -10.78 -10.01
CA ALA A 118 11.19 -9.97 -9.95
C ALA A 118 12.06 -10.13 -11.22
N GLU A 119 12.14 -11.35 -11.75
CA GLU A 119 12.85 -11.65 -12.99
C GLU A 119 12.11 -11.12 -14.23
N GLU A 120 10.81 -11.41 -14.35
CA GLU A 120 9.98 -11.02 -15.49
C GLU A 120 9.95 -9.50 -15.69
N LEU A 121 9.84 -8.74 -14.60
CA LEU A 121 9.79 -7.28 -14.62
C LEU A 121 11.17 -6.62 -14.61
N GLY A 122 12.23 -7.40 -14.44
CA GLY A 122 13.59 -6.89 -14.25
C GLY A 122 13.68 -5.92 -13.07
N LEU A 123 13.08 -6.27 -11.92
CA LEU A 123 13.03 -5.37 -10.73
C LEU A 123 14.40 -5.07 -10.12
N TRP A 124 15.40 -5.87 -10.49
CA TRP A 124 16.79 -5.69 -10.09
C TRP A 124 17.70 -5.64 -11.32
N LYS A 125 17.89 -4.42 -11.82
CA LYS A 125 18.85 -4.07 -12.88
C LYS A 125 20.25 -3.85 -12.29
N HIS A 126 21.26 -3.77 -13.17
CA HIS A 126 22.67 -3.54 -12.78
C HIS A 126 23.13 -4.45 -11.63
N ARG A 127 22.91 -5.76 -11.82
CA ARG A 127 23.00 -6.76 -10.76
C ARG A 127 24.42 -6.86 -10.20
N GLY A 128 24.58 -6.38 -8.98
CA GLY A 128 25.72 -6.68 -8.12
C GLY A 128 25.53 -7.99 -7.37
N THR A 129 25.98 -8.01 -6.12
CA THR A 129 25.86 -9.15 -5.21
C THR A 129 24.43 -9.36 -4.74
N ARG A 130 23.93 -10.60 -4.80
CA ARG A 130 22.76 -11.06 -4.04
C ARG A 130 23.24 -11.88 -2.84
N GLY A 131 22.80 -11.51 -1.65
CA GLY A 131 23.15 -12.17 -0.40
C GLY A 131 21.95 -12.31 0.53
N ARG A 132 22.15 -13.05 1.63
CA ARG A 132 21.14 -13.19 2.69
C ARG A 132 21.23 -12.02 3.69
N PRO A 133 20.17 -11.73 4.47
CA PRO A 133 20.16 -10.58 5.37
C PRO A 133 21.35 -10.52 6.34
N GLU A 134 21.79 -11.67 6.86
CA GLU A 134 22.93 -11.79 7.77
C GLU A 134 24.29 -11.47 7.12
N GLU A 135 24.36 -11.39 5.79
CA GLU A 135 25.60 -11.15 5.04
C GLU A 135 25.85 -9.65 4.79
N LEU A 136 24.86 -8.78 5.01
CA LEU A 136 24.96 -7.34 4.74
C LEU A 136 26.06 -6.65 5.57
N GLY A 137 26.18 -6.98 6.86
CA GLY A 137 27.19 -6.38 7.74
C GLY A 137 28.61 -6.65 7.27
N ASN A 138 28.88 -7.89 6.87
CA ASN A 138 30.18 -8.30 6.30
C ASN A 138 30.43 -7.59 4.96
N PHE A 139 29.44 -7.56 4.08
CA PHE A 139 29.54 -6.90 2.78
C PHE A 139 29.83 -5.40 2.92
N THR A 140 29.13 -4.71 3.82
CA THR A 140 29.31 -3.27 4.10
C THR A 140 30.70 -2.93 4.63
N ASN A 141 31.34 -3.88 5.30
CA ASN A 141 32.68 -3.72 5.87
C ASN A 141 33.82 -4.15 4.95
N ALA A 142 33.52 -4.91 3.88
CA ALA A 142 34.53 -5.45 2.98
C ALA A 142 35.25 -4.36 2.18
N ASP A 143 34.53 -3.30 1.80
CA ASP A 143 35.09 -2.14 1.12
C ASP A 143 34.62 -0.83 1.77
N ARG A 144 35.60 -0.02 2.16
CA ARG A 144 35.42 1.25 2.87
C ARG A 144 35.92 2.45 2.07
N GLY A 145 36.45 2.22 0.86
CA GLY A 145 37.01 3.25 -0.02
C GLY A 145 36.01 3.69 -1.08
N ALA A 146 36.54 4.17 -2.23
CA ALA A 146 35.76 4.75 -3.32
C ALA A 146 34.76 3.78 -3.98
N SER A 147 35.03 2.47 -3.92
CA SER A 147 34.14 1.42 -4.40
C SER A 147 33.20 0.87 -3.33
N GLY A 148 33.26 1.40 -2.11
CA GLY A 148 32.35 1.03 -1.02
C GLY A 148 30.90 1.44 -1.30
N ILE A 149 29.97 0.86 -0.54
CA ILE A 149 28.54 1.18 -0.61
C ILE A 149 28.32 2.65 -0.28
N ASP A 150 27.50 3.36 -1.04
CA ASP A 150 27.19 4.77 -0.79
C ASP A 150 25.73 5.02 -0.36
N LEU A 151 24.84 4.06 -0.59
CA LEU A 151 23.43 4.13 -0.23
C LEU A 151 22.90 2.76 0.18
N ILE A 152 22.14 2.71 1.27
CA ILE A 152 21.38 1.53 1.70
C ILE A 152 19.90 1.91 1.72
N VAL A 153 19.08 1.18 0.99
CA VAL A 153 17.62 1.32 0.94
C VAL A 153 17.01 0.14 1.68
N PHE A 154 16.37 0.42 2.81
CA PHE A 154 15.67 -0.58 3.60
C PHE A 154 14.23 -0.77 3.15
N GLY A 155 13.79 -2.02 3.06
CA GLY A 155 12.46 -2.38 2.59
C GLY A 155 11.34 -2.07 3.58
N THR A 156 11.63 -2.14 4.88
CA THR A 156 10.75 -1.68 5.96
C THR A 156 11.58 -1.34 7.20
N CYS A 157 11.81 -0.06 7.46
CA CYS A 157 12.65 0.34 8.59
C CYS A 157 12.06 -0.01 9.97
N GLU A 158 10.78 -0.34 10.03
CA GLU A 158 10.14 -0.92 11.21
C GLU A 158 10.81 -2.23 11.67
N VAL A 159 11.44 -2.98 10.76
CA VAL A 159 12.14 -4.25 11.03
C VAL A 159 13.63 -4.11 10.75
N ASP A 160 13.99 -3.48 9.64
CA ASP A 160 15.34 -3.49 9.09
C ASP A 160 16.32 -2.62 9.89
N LEU A 161 15.88 -1.42 10.29
CA LEU A 161 16.76 -0.48 10.97
C LEU A 161 17.24 -1.02 12.34
N PRO A 162 16.37 -1.59 13.20
CA PRO A 162 16.82 -2.27 14.41
C PRO A 162 17.72 -3.47 14.14
N TYR A 163 17.41 -4.26 13.10
CA TYR A 163 18.14 -5.50 12.80
C TYR A 163 19.62 -5.25 12.50
N TRP A 164 19.95 -4.22 11.73
CA TRP A 164 21.33 -3.89 11.33
C TRP A 164 21.93 -2.67 12.07
N HIS A 165 21.24 -2.12 13.07
CA HIS A 165 21.58 -0.81 13.65
C HIS A 165 23.05 -0.71 14.07
N ASP A 166 23.48 -1.57 14.99
CA ASP A 166 24.78 -1.47 15.64
C ASP A 166 25.93 -1.70 14.65
N GLU A 167 25.80 -2.70 13.78
CA GLU A 167 26.80 -3.03 12.78
C GLU A 167 26.98 -1.90 11.75
N LEU A 168 25.88 -1.30 11.30
CA LEU A 168 25.93 -0.20 10.33
C LEU A 168 26.41 1.11 10.95
N VAL A 169 26.08 1.38 12.21
CA VAL A 169 26.65 2.54 12.93
C VAL A 169 28.17 2.38 13.04
N ALA A 170 28.65 1.20 13.45
CA ALA A 170 30.09 0.93 13.53
C ALA A 170 30.77 1.03 12.16
N ALA A 171 30.16 0.46 11.11
CA ALA A 171 30.66 0.57 9.75
C ALA A 171 30.73 2.03 9.29
N TRP A 172 29.66 2.80 9.49
CA TRP A 172 29.60 4.22 9.15
C TRP A 172 30.71 4.98 9.88
N ASP A 173 30.80 4.87 11.21
CA ASP A 173 31.78 5.59 12.04
C ASP A 173 33.23 5.29 11.64
N SER A 174 33.52 4.06 11.19
CA SER A 174 34.87 3.65 10.80
C SER A 174 35.35 4.18 9.45
N ARG A 175 34.46 4.67 8.59
CA ARG A 175 34.80 5.25 7.29
C ARG A 175 35.25 6.70 7.42
N ASP A 176 36.08 7.17 6.49
CA ASP A 176 36.39 8.60 6.40
C ASP A 176 35.18 9.41 5.90
N ALA A 177 35.32 10.74 5.88
CA ALA A 177 34.23 11.65 5.58
C ALA A 177 33.74 11.58 4.11
N GLU A 178 34.61 11.21 3.17
CA GLU A 178 34.28 11.16 1.73
C GLU A 178 33.53 9.87 1.38
N HIS A 179 33.74 8.79 2.14
CA HIS A 179 33.18 7.47 1.85
C HIS A 179 31.99 7.08 2.76
N LYS A 180 31.33 8.06 3.40
CA LYS A 180 30.12 7.82 4.20
C LYS A 180 28.92 7.44 3.32
N PHE A 181 28.17 6.44 3.76
CA PHE A 181 26.91 6.06 3.14
C PHE A 181 25.71 6.72 3.80
N LYS A 182 24.57 6.71 3.09
CA LYS A 182 23.27 7.14 3.59
C LYS A 182 22.28 5.98 3.66
N ILE A 183 21.25 6.14 4.48
CA ILE A 183 20.14 5.21 4.62
C ILE A 183 18.85 5.87 4.12
N VAL A 184 18.12 5.13 3.29
CA VAL A 184 16.74 5.44 2.90
C VAL A 184 15.84 4.41 3.55
N CYS A 185 14.90 4.88 4.34
CA CYS A 185 13.97 4.06 5.08
C CYS A 185 12.60 4.04 4.43
N ILE A 186 12.24 2.94 3.76
CA ILE A 186 10.84 2.72 3.37
C ILE A 186 10.03 2.49 4.66
N VAL A 187 8.93 3.24 4.79
CA VAL A 187 8.07 3.23 5.98
C VAL A 187 6.61 3.28 5.59
N HIS A 188 5.75 2.73 6.43
CA HIS A 188 4.31 2.77 6.17
C HIS A 188 3.46 2.94 7.43
N ASN A 189 4.04 2.96 8.63
CA ASN A 189 3.31 3.15 9.88
C ASN A 189 4.03 4.08 10.86
N VAL A 190 3.52 5.29 11.07
CA VAL A 190 4.10 6.26 12.03
C VAL A 190 3.94 5.83 13.48
N GLU A 191 2.95 4.98 13.78
CA GLU A 191 2.68 4.50 15.14
C GLU A 191 3.52 3.27 15.52
N ASP A 192 4.23 2.62 14.58
CA ASP A 192 5.27 1.66 14.98
C ASP A 192 6.48 2.44 15.47
N THR A 193 6.56 2.63 16.79
CA THR A 193 7.56 3.49 17.43
C THR A 193 8.83 2.77 17.85
N ARG A 194 8.84 1.43 17.85
CA ARG A 194 9.94 0.62 18.42
C ARG A 194 11.29 0.87 17.75
N TRP A 195 11.28 1.14 16.45
CA TRP A 195 12.49 1.39 15.67
C TRP A 195 12.90 2.87 15.65
N GLN A 196 12.01 3.78 16.08
CA GLN A 196 12.18 5.22 15.85
C GLN A 196 13.27 5.84 16.74
N GLU A 197 13.67 5.20 17.84
CA GLU A 197 14.81 5.63 18.66
C GLU A 197 16.12 5.64 17.86
N HIS A 198 16.27 4.72 16.90
CA HIS A 198 17.43 4.65 16.02
C HIS A 198 17.52 5.84 15.05
N ILE A 199 16.40 6.51 14.75
CA ILE A 199 16.38 7.68 13.85
C ILE A 199 17.28 8.78 14.38
N THR A 200 17.31 9.02 15.70
CA THR A 200 18.15 10.06 16.32
C THR A 200 19.62 9.88 15.95
N HIS A 201 20.12 8.64 15.92
CA HIS A 201 21.51 8.33 15.62
C HIS A 201 21.88 8.69 14.18
N TRP A 202 20.99 8.39 13.22
CA TRP A 202 21.24 8.65 11.81
C TRP A 202 20.92 10.10 11.41
N ALA A 203 19.95 10.73 12.08
CA ALA A 203 19.61 12.14 11.88
C ALA A 203 20.79 13.06 12.22
N ARG A 204 21.45 12.83 13.37
CA ARG A 204 22.67 13.57 13.77
C ARG A 204 23.81 13.47 12.76
N ARG A 205 23.86 12.36 12.00
CA ARG A 205 24.86 12.11 10.97
C ARG A 205 24.47 12.72 9.61
N GLY A 206 23.28 13.29 9.48
CA GLY A 206 22.74 13.72 8.18
C GLY A 206 22.60 12.55 7.20
N ALA A 207 22.41 11.34 7.71
CA ALA A 207 22.58 10.10 6.95
C ALA A 207 21.29 9.27 6.84
N ILE A 208 20.12 9.86 7.11
CA ILE A 208 18.82 9.21 6.95
C ILE A 208 17.84 10.05 6.13
N ARG A 209 17.06 9.36 5.30
CA ARG A 209 15.87 9.85 4.62
C ARG A 209 14.73 8.86 4.87
N LEU A 210 13.51 9.37 5.01
CA LEU A 210 12.32 8.51 4.99
C LEU A 210 11.70 8.50 3.59
N LEU A 211 11.21 7.34 3.20
CA LEU A 211 10.53 7.09 1.92
C LEU A 211 9.16 6.43 2.18
N PRO A 212 8.20 7.13 2.80
CA PRO A 212 6.84 6.62 2.97
C PRO A 212 6.16 6.25 1.64
N ILE A 213 5.26 5.27 1.72
CA ILE A 213 4.48 4.82 0.55
C ILE A 213 3.20 5.63 0.29
N ALA A 214 2.95 6.71 1.05
CA ALA A 214 1.78 7.59 0.90
C ALA A 214 1.99 8.97 1.54
N ASP A 215 1.29 9.98 1.03
CA ASP A 215 1.41 11.39 1.45
C ASP A 215 1.02 11.64 2.91
N HIS A 216 -0.05 11.03 3.42
CA HIS A 216 -0.44 11.20 4.82
C HIS A 216 0.62 10.69 5.80
N VAL A 217 1.30 9.59 5.47
CA VAL A 217 2.39 9.05 6.30
C VAL A 217 3.56 10.02 6.32
N LYS A 218 3.93 10.60 5.17
CA LYS A 218 4.93 11.69 5.08
C LYS A 218 4.56 12.86 5.98
N ASN A 219 3.32 13.34 5.88
CA ASN A 219 2.84 14.50 6.63
C ASN A 219 2.85 14.25 8.14
N THR A 220 2.43 13.05 8.56
CA THR A 220 2.41 12.67 9.98
C THR A 220 3.83 12.50 10.53
N PHE A 221 4.77 11.90 9.80
CA PHE A 221 6.18 11.90 10.21
C PHE A 221 6.76 13.31 10.30
N ARG A 222 6.44 14.20 9.35
CA ARG A 222 6.89 15.59 9.39
C ARG A 222 6.40 16.32 10.65
N GLN A 223 5.12 16.19 10.98
CA GLN A 223 4.54 16.76 12.21
C GLN A 223 5.24 16.21 13.45
N LYS A 224 5.45 14.90 13.50
CA LYS A 224 6.16 14.23 14.60
C LYS A 224 7.60 14.71 14.75
N PHE A 225 8.32 14.84 13.64
CA PHE A 225 9.72 15.30 13.64
C PHE A 225 9.84 16.77 14.07
N ASN A 226 8.90 17.62 13.69
CA ASN A 226 8.85 19.00 14.19
C ASN A 226 8.62 19.01 15.71
N ALA A 227 7.67 18.21 16.22
CA ALA A 227 7.44 18.11 17.66
C ALA A 227 8.66 17.57 18.44
N ILE A 228 9.42 16.63 17.86
CA ILE A 228 10.67 16.13 18.45
C ILE A 228 11.76 17.20 18.41
N ALA A 229 11.83 18.00 17.34
CA ALA A 229 12.78 19.11 17.23
C ALA A 229 12.51 20.22 18.26
N ASP A 230 11.25 20.36 18.72
CA ASP A 230 10.85 21.28 19.79
C ASP A 230 10.98 20.68 21.21
N SER A 231 11.50 19.45 21.34
CA SER A 231 11.66 18.77 22.63
C SER A 231 12.59 19.53 23.58
N SER A 232 12.35 19.43 24.89
CA SER A 232 13.29 19.93 25.91
C SER A 232 14.50 19.03 26.12
N ASP A 233 14.50 17.81 25.57
CA ASP A 233 15.62 16.89 25.65
C ASP A 233 16.72 17.28 24.65
N ALA A 234 17.90 17.64 25.17
CA ALA A 234 19.08 17.97 24.37
C ALA A 234 19.50 16.87 23.41
N GLY A 235 19.23 15.60 23.75
CA GLY A 235 19.46 14.51 22.83
C GLY A 235 18.58 14.59 21.57
N LEU A 236 17.37 15.12 21.69
CA LEU A 236 16.39 15.12 20.61
C LEU A 236 16.40 16.42 19.80
N TYR A 237 16.36 17.59 20.46
CA TYR A 237 16.26 18.86 19.71
C TYR A 237 17.54 19.18 18.93
N THR A 238 18.71 18.71 19.37
CA THR A 238 19.96 18.90 18.61
C THR A 238 20.18 17.84 17.52
N ALA A 239 19.29 16.86 17.37
CA ALA A 239 19.47 15.77 16.41
C ALA A 239 19.11 16.14 14.97
N GLY A 240 18.55 17.33 14.73
CA GLY A 240 18.26 17.83 13.39
C GLY A 240 17.01 17.19 12.75
N TYR A 241 16.06 16.68 13.53
CA TYR A 241 14.84 16.02 13.04
C TYR A 241 14.08 16.83 11.98
N GLN A 242 14.00 18.16 12.15
CA GLN A 242 13.34 19.05 11.19
C GLN A 242 13.98 19.02 9.78
N HIS A 243 15.22 18.56 9.65
CA HIS A 243 15.97 18.52 8.39
C HIS A 243 16.03 17.13 7.75
N ILE A 244 15.44 16.10 8.36
CA ILE A 244 15.37 14.76 7.76
C ILE A 244 14.49 14.85 6.50
N PRO A 245 14.99 14.51 5.30
CA PRO A 245 14.17 14.46 4.10
C PRO A 245 13.09 13.38 4.19
N ILE A 246 11.90 13.68 3.67
CA ILE A 246 10.76 12.74 3.63
C ILE A 246 10.09 12.88 2.26
N ASP A 247 10.24 11.88 1.41
CA ASP A 247 9.64 11.82 0.07
C ASP A 247 8.67 10.65 -0.03
N VAL A 248 7.75 10.71 -0.99
CA VAL A 248 6.78 9.63 -1.20
C VAL A 248 7.21 8.82 -2.41
N HIS A 249 7.28 7.49 -2.26
CA HIS A 249 7.40 6.56 -3.38
C HIS A 249 6.22 5.60 -3.34
N ALA A 250 5.34 5.68 -4.34
CA ALA A 250 4.19 4.80 -4.44
C ALA A 250 4.61 3.46 -5.08
N PRO A 251 4.51 2.31 -4.39
CA PRO A 251 5.02 1.04 -4.90
C PRO A 251 4.03 0.43 -5.89
N ILE A 252 4.06 0.92 -7.13
CA ILE A 252 3.21 0.44 -8.23
C ILE A 252 4.11 -0.20 -9.27
N LEU A 253 4.05 -1.51 -9.43
CA LEU A 253 4.72 -2.22 -10.50
C LEU A 253 3.89 -2.18 -11.80
N ASP A 254 4.58 -2.32 -12.94
CA ASP A 254 3.91 -2.51 -14.24
C ASP A 254 3.73 -4.00 -14.50
N ILE A 255 2.67 -4.59 -13.94
CA ILE A 255 2.39 -6.02 -14.12
C ILE A 255 1.90 -6.25 -15.56
N PRO A 256 2.61 -7.05 -16.38
CA PRO A 256 2.21 -7.31 -17.75
C PRO A 256 1.04 -8.30 -17.79
N TYR A 257 0.39 -8.37 -18.95
CA TYR A 257 -0.62 -9.39 -19.25
C TYR A 257 -1.81 -9.44 -18.28
N LEU A 258 -2.14 -8.31 -17.64
CA LEU A 258 -3.35 -8.22 -16.83
C LEU A 258 -4.59 -8.57 -17.67
N PRO A 259 -5.60 -9.26 -17.09
CA PRO A 259 -6.82 -9.64 -17.79
C PRO A 259 -7.53 -8.43 -18.41
N ILE A 260 -7.81 -8.51 -19.72
CA ILE A 260 -8.61 -7.51 -20.43
C ILE A 260 -10.08 -7.78 -20.16
N LYS A 261 -10.80 -6.78 -19.64
CA LYS A 261 -12.21 -6.89 -19.24
C LYS A 261 -13.10 -6.14 -20.24
N PRO A 262 -13.81 -6.82 -21.16
CA PRO A 262 -14.56 -6.16 -22.23
C PRO A 262 -15.77 -5.38 -21.71
N VAL A 263 -16.05 -4.21 -22.30
CA VAL A 263 -17.23 -3.39 -22.00
C VAL A 263 -18.27 -3.50 -23.13
N PRO A 264 -19.59 -3.44 -22.85
CA PRO A 264 -20.21 -3.28 -21.53
C PRO A 264 -20.21 -4.59 -20.72
N ARG A 265 -20.07 -4.48 -19.40
CA ARG A 265 -20.09 -5.61 -18.46
C ARG A 265 -20.74 -5.21 -17.14
N GLN A 266 -21.18 -6.21 -16.36
CA GLN A 266 -21.77 -6.00 -15.05
C GLN A 266 -20.70 -6.08 -13.95
N LEU A 267 -20.94 -5.40 -12.81
CA LEU A 267 -20.08 -5.49 -11.62
C LEU A 267 -20.42 -6.78 -10.88
N VAL A 268 -19.62 -7.82 -11.09
CA VAL A 268 -19.73 -9.18 -10.56
C VAL A 268 -18.79 -9.40 -9.37
N TYR A 269 -17.55 -8.92 -9.41
CA TYR A 269 -16.52 -9.28 -8.43
C TYR A 269 -16.03 -8.05 -7.66
N ALA A 270 -16.25 -8.04 -6.34
CA ALA A 270 -15.58 -7.12 -5.44
C ALA A 270 -14.51 -7.86 -4.62
N VAL A 271 -13.36 -7.23 -4.39
CA VAL A 271 -12.28 -7.82 -3.58
C VAL A 271 -12.07 -7.02 -2.31
N ILE A 272 -11.97 -7.68 -1.17
CA ILE A 272 -11.31 -7.14 0.03
C ILE A 272 -10.00 -7.92 0.20
N GLN A 273 -8.87 -7.22 0.10
CA GLN A 273 -7.54 -7.82 0.17
C GLN A 273 -6.78 -7.35 1.43
N GLY A 274 -5.95 -8.25 1.95
CA GLY A 274 -4.99 -7.98 3.02
C GLY A 274 -5.06 -9.03 4.13
N THR A 275 -4.58 -8.69 5.33
CA THR A 275 -4.78 -9.53 6.51
C THR A 275 -6.26 -9.59 6.86
N LEU A 276 -6.84 -10.80 6.83
CA LEU A 276 -8.23 -11.08 7.18
C LEU A 276 -8.39 -11.05 8.71
N ALA A 277 -8.45 -9.84 9.26
CA ALA A 277 -8.63 -9.60 10.69
C ALA A 277 -9.59 -8.43 10.95
N ALA A 278 -10.50 -8.60 11.90
CA ALA A 278 -11.54 -7.61 12.23
C ALA A 278 -11.01 -6.28 12.77
N ASN A 279 -9.77 -6.24 13.29
CA ASN A 279 -9.12 -4.99 13.71
C ASN A 279 -8.52 -4.20 12.53
N ARG A 280 -8.33 -4.83 11.37
CA ARG A 280 -7.82 -4.19 10.15
C ARG A 280 -8.94 -3.74 9.23
N ARG A 281 -10.07 -4.45 9.24
CA ARG A 281 -11.18 -4.29 8.31
C ARG A 281 -12.53 -4.45 9.02
N ASP A 282 -13.53 -3.66 8.62
CA ASP A 282 -14.88 -3.69 9.21
C ASP A 282 -15.75 -4.77 8.54
N TYR A 283 -15.31 -6.03 8.61
CA TYR A 283 -16.02 -7.17 8.03
C TYR A 283 -17.42 -7.33 8.60
N LEU A 284 -17.59 -7.09 9.91
CA LEU A 284 -18.87 -7.25 10.59
C LEU A 284 -19.93 -6.31 10.00
N ARG A 285 -19.62 -5.01 9.90
CA ARG A 285 -20.54 -4.06 9.28
C ARG A 285 -20.75 -4.38 7.80
N PHE A 286 -19.68 -4.68 7.06
CA PHE A 286 -19.78 -4.98 5.64
C PHE A 286 -20.71 -6.18 5.36
N PHE A 287 -20.55 -7.29 6.11
CA PHE A 287 -21.39 -8.47 5.96
C PHE A 287 -22.84 -8.19 6.37
N ASN A 288 -23.07 -7.45 7.45
CA ASN A 288 -24.42 -7.07 7.88
C ASN A 288 -25.12 -6.22 6.81
N ASP A 289 -24.43 -5.24 6.24
CA ASP A 289 -24.95 -4.41 5.16
C ASP A 289 -25.25 -5.27 3.91
N LEU A 290 -24.39 -6.23 3.57
CA LEU A 290 -24.57 -7.13 2.43
C LEU A 290 -25.77 -8.06 2.62
N ILE A 291 -25.93 -8.65 3.80
CA ILE A 291 -27.10 -9.47 4.15
C ILE A 291 -28.38 -8.63 4.09
N ALA A 292 -28.37 -7.43 4.67
CA ALA A 292 -29.53 -6.53 4.62
C ALA A 292 -29.92 -6.19 3.17
N SER A 293 -28.94 -5.87 2.34
CA SER A 293 -29.13 -5.56 0.92
C SER A 293 -29.67 -6.75 0.11
N LEU A 294 -29.19 -7.97 0.37
CA LEU A 294 -29.70 -9.21 -0.24
C LEU A 294 -31.12 -9.56 0.23
N ARG A 295 -31.47 -9.28 1.48
CA ARG A 295 -32.84 -9.46 2.00
C ARG A 295 -33.82 -8.47 1.37
N GLU A 296 -33.36 -7.25 1.10
CA GLU A 296 -34.15 -6.22 0.43
C GLU A 296 -34.44 -6.58 -1.03
N ASP A 297 -33.42 -7.00 -1.79
CA ASP A 297 -33.53 -7.32 -3.21
C ASP A 297 -32.44 -8.31 -3.66
N ALA A 298 -32.69 -9.61 -3.47
CA ALA A 298 -31.74 -10.66 -3.86
C ALA A 298 -31.51 -10.71 -5.38
N ALA A 299 -32.52 -10.37 -6.18
CA ALA A 299 -32.46 -10.42 -7.64
C ALA A 299 -31.46 -9.40 -8.21
N ALA A 300 -31.36 -8.21 -7.61
CA ALA A 300 -30.33 -7.22 -7.97
C ALA A 300 -28.89 -7.75 -7.81
N TRP A 301 -28.69 -8.73 -6.93
CA TRP A 301 -27.41 -9.38 -6.69
C TRP A 301 -27.23 -10.68 -7.49
N GLY A 302 -28.24 -11.14 -8.23
CA GLY A 302 -28.22 -12.41 -8.97
C GLY A 302 -28.45 -13.64 -8.07
N TYR A 303 -29.20 -13.47 -6.98
CA TYR A 303 -29.49 -14.53 -6.00
C TYR A 303 -31.00 -14.74 -5.81
N LEU A 304 -31.36 -15.94 -5.38
CA LEU A 304 -32.69 -16.27 -4.91
C LEU A 304 -32.92 -15.71 -3.50
N PRO A 305 -34.13 -15.21 -3.16
CA PRO A 305 -34.45 -14.74 -1.81
C PRO A 305 -34.30 -15.88 -0.79
N LEU A 306 -33.92 -15.57 0.45
CA LEU A 306 -33.56 -16.56 1.47
C LEU A 306 -34.70 -17.55 1.77
N ASN A 307 -35.96 -17.11 1.91
CA ASN A 307 -37.18 -17.92 1.98
C ASN A 307 -37.07 -19.26 2.77
N GLY A 308 -36.51 -19.22 3.99
CA GLY A 308 -36.37 -20.39 4.87
C GLY A 308 -35.11 -21.24 4.62
N ARG A 309 -34.27 -20.89 3.65
CA ARG A 309 -32.93 -21.47 3.47
C ARG A 309 -31.93 -20.85 4.45
N THR A 310 -30.78 -21.50 4.59
CA THR A 310 -29.68 -21.01 5.42
C THR A 310 -28.78 -20.00 4.70
N ALA A 311 -28.77 -20.01 3.36
CA ALA A 311 -27.89 -19.17 2.53
C ALA A 311 -28.62 -18.63 1.28
N PHE A 312 -28.14 -17.50 0.77
CA PHE A 312 -28.55 -16.97 -0.53
C PHE A 312 -27.94 -17.84 -1.64
N GLU A 313 -28.76 -18.50 -2.44
CA GLU A 313 -28.32 -19.36 -3.54
C GLU A 313 -28.29 -18.58 -4.87
N PRO A 314 -27.27 -18.76 -5.72
CA PRO A 314 -27.23 -18.12 -7.03
C PRO A 314 -28.46 -18.45 -7.88
N ASP A 315 -29.01 -17.45 -8.56
CA ASP A 315 -30.07 -17.65 -9.53
C ASP A 315 -29.47 -17.84 -10.93
N PHE A 316 -29.28 -19.09 -11.34
CA PHE A 316 -28.71 -19.43 -12.65
C PHE A 316 -29.64 -19.12 -13.84
N GLU A 317 -30.93 -18.85 -13.59
CA GLU A 317 -31.88 -18.41 -14.61
C GLU A 317 -31.88 -16.89 -14.78
N SER A 318 -31.23 -16.17 -13.87
CA SER A 318 -31.10 -14.72 -13.93
C SER A 318 -30.21 -14.28 -15.09
N ARG A 319 -30.61 -13.19 -15.77
CA ARG A 319 -29.76 -12.49 -16.75
C ARG A 319 -28.63 -11.70 -16.10
N ILE A 320 -28.66 -11.57 -14.78
CA ILE A 320 -27.71 -10.85 -13.96
C ILE A 320 -26.83 -11.89 -13.26
N PRO A 321 -25.55 -12.08 -13.66
CA PRO A 321 -24.64 -13.03 -13.01
C PRO A 321 -24.51 -12.77 -11.50
N PRO A 322 -24.43 -13.81 -10.66
CA PRO A 322 -24.34 -13.66 -9.21
C PRO A 322 -23.11 -12.85 -8.81
N PHE A 323 -23.31 -11.83 -7.96
CA PHE A 323 -22.22 -11.05 -7.37
C PHE A 323 -21.41 -11.88 -6.39
N GLN A 324 -20.08 -11.79 -6.43
CA GLN A 324 -19.20 -12.44 -5.48
C GLN A 324 -18.28 -11.43 -4.79
N LEU A 325 -18.17 -11.59 -3.47
CA LEU A 325 -17.15 -10.94 -2.66
C LEU A 325 -15.98 -11.90 -2.48
N LEU A 326 -14.82 -11.51 -2.99
CA LEU A 326 -13.58 -12.26 -2.85
C LEU A 326 -12.80 -11.68 -1.65
N LEU A 327 -12.50 -12.53 -0.66
CA LEU A 327 -11.59 -12.19 0.43
C LEU A 327 -10.23 -12.82 0.12
N VAL A 328 -9.20 -12.00 -0.05
CA VAL A 328 -7.91 -12.48 -0.54
C VAL A 328 -6.79 -12.09 0.41
N GLY A 329 -6.09 -13.07 0.98
CA GLY A 329 -4.94 -12.86 1.85
C GLY A 329 -4.84 -13.87 2.99
N ALA A 330 -4.04 -13.54 4.01
CA ALA A 330 -3.78 -14.42 5.15
C ALA A 330 -4.66 -14.07 6.36
N GLY A 331 -4.88 -15.03 7.27
CA GLY A 331 -5.70 -14.85 8.47
C GLY A 331 -7.00 -15.65 8.41
N ALA A 332 -7.92 -15.37 9.32
CA ALA A 332 -9.19 -16.08 9.41
C ALA A 332 -10.31 -15.12 9.82
N ILE A 333 -11.43 -15.21 9.13
CA ILE A 333 -12.64 -14.46 9.43
C ILE A 333 -13.83 -15.41 9.31
N GLU A 334 -14.78 -15.31 10.25
CA GLU A 334 -16.01 -16.08 10.20
C GLU A 334 -16.96 -15.48 9.15
N ILE A 335 -17.39 -16.30 8.20
CA ILE A 335 -18.36 -15.91 7.19
C ILE A 335 -19.76 -16.29 7.69
N PRO A 336 -20.70 -15.34 7.79
CA PRO A 336 -22.09 -15.65 8.15
C PRO A 336 -22.68 -16.70 7.22
N ALA A 337 -23.47 -17.62 7.78
CA ALA A 337 -24.07 -18.73 7.04
C ALA A 337 -24.89 -18.25 5.83
N GLU A 338 -25.56 -17.09 5.96
CA GLU A 338 -26.32 -16.48 4.87
C GLU A 338 -25.49 -16.20 3.62
N LEU A 339 -24.19 -15.92 3.78
CA LEU A 339 -23.28 -15.49 2.74
C LEU A 339 -22.40 -16.62 2.17
N ALA A 340 -22.68 -17.89 2.50
CA ALA A 340 -21.85 -19.03 2.12
C ALA A 340 -21.63 -19.20 0.59
N PHE A 341 -22.55 -18.70 -0.24
CA PHE A 341 -22.43 -18.70 -1.71
C PHE A 341 -22.20 -17.30 -2.32
N VAL A 342 -21.97 -16.30 -1.47
CA VAL A 342 -21.71 -14.91 -1.88
C VAL A 342 -20.24 -14.55 -1.63
N VAL A 343 -19.64 -15.10 -0.57
CA VAL A 343 -18.28 -14.78 -0.14
C VAL A 343 -17.37 -15.98 -0.38
N THR A 344 -16.28 -15.75 -1.12
CA THR A 344 -15.24 -16.76 -1.37
C THR A 344 -13.93 -16.29 -0.74
N VAL A 345 -13.26 -17.17 0.00
CA VAL A 345 -12.00 -16.85 0.67
C VAL A 345 -10.83 -17.54 -0.05
N HIS A 346 -9.79 -16.78 -0.36
CA HIS A 346 -8.57 -17.24 -1.00
C HIS A 346 -7.37 -16.92 -0.11
N HIS A 347 -6.64 -17.96 0.30
CA HIS A 347 -5.47 -17.86 1.16
C HIS A 347 -4.19 -18.20 0.42
N ASP A 348 -3.10 -17.55 0.82
CA ASP A 348 -1.72 -17.98 0.53
C ASP A 348 -1.44 -18.30 -0.95
N LEU A 349 -2.08 -17.54 -1.85
CA LEU A 349 -1.90 -17.67 -3.28
C LEU A 349 -0.47 -17.29 -3.67
N ALA A 350 0.09 -17.98 -4.67
CA ALA A 350 1.29 -17.52 -5.36
C ALA A 350 1.03 -16.14 -6.00
N TYR A 351 2.05 -15.29 -6.12
CA TYR A 351 1.89 -13.91 -6.61
C TYR A 351 1.21 -13.83 -7.98
N LYS A 352 1.54 -14.72 -8.92
CA LYS A 352 0.89 -14.75 -10.24
C LYS A 352 -0.60 -15.06 -10.15
N ASP A 353 -0.99 -16.04 -9.35
CA ASP A 353 -2.41 -16.41 -9.14
C ASP A 353 -3.15 -15.31 -8.38
N PHE A 354 -2.50 -14.71 -7.39
CA PHE A 354 -3.00 -13.58 -6.62
C PHE A 354 -3.26 -12.36 -7.52
N TYR A 355 -2.28 -11.96 -8.32
CA TYR A 355 -2.39 -10.85 -9.27
C TYR A 355 -3.49 -11.11 -10.29
N THR A 356 -3.53 -12.32 -10.87
CA THR A 356 -4.58 -12.70 -11.82
C THR A 356 -5.97 -12.65 -11.19
N LEU A 357 -6.13 -13.19 -9.98
CA LEU A 357 -7.41 -13.20 -9.27
C LEU A 357 -7.90 -11.77 -8.99
N VAL A 358 -7.03 -10.93 -8.41
CA VAL A 358 -7.40 -9.56 -8.06
C VAL A 358 -7.63 -8.71 -9.31
N ALA A 359 -6.79 -8.81 -10.34
CA ALA A 359 -6.94 -8.06 -11.59
C ALA A 359 -8.21 -8.43 -12.38
N ASN A 360 -8.70 -9.68 -12.24
CA ASN A 360 -10.00 -10.11 -12.77
C ASN A 360 -11.20 -9.51 -12.02
N ALA A 361 -11.00 -8.92 -10.84
CA ALA A 361 -12.07 -8.25 -10.12
C ALA A 361 -12.46 -6.92 -10.76
N ASP A 362 -13.63 -6.43 -10.36
CA ASP A 362 -14.20 -5.20 -10.88
C ASP A 362 -13.82 -4.00 -10.06
N ILE A 363 -13.70 -4.22 -8.75
CA ILE A 363 -13.48 -3.16 -7.79
C ILE A 363 -12.82 -3.72 -6.53
N VAL A 364 -11.85 -2.97 -5.99
CA VAL A 364 -11.29 -3.26 -4.66
C VAL A 364 -12.00 -2.43 -3.62
N VAL A 365 -12.41 -3.05 -2.54
CA VAL A 365 -13.03 -2.41 -1.39
C VAL A 365 -12.04 -2.43 -0.23
N PRO A 366 -11.48 -1.28 0.19
CA PRO A 366 -10.52 -1.26 1.29
C PRO A 366 -11.10 -1.70 2.63
N ALA A 367 -12.40 -1.43 2.88
CA ALA A 367 -13.13 -1.81 4.10
C ALA A 367 -12.39 -1.49 5.41
N PHE A 368 -11.65 -0.38 5.48
CA PHE A 368 -10.83 -0.04 6.65
C PHE A 368 -11.69 0.19 7.91
N ALA A 369 -11.39 -0.55 8.99
CA ALA A 369 -11.99 -0.33 10.31
C ALA A 369 -11.34 0.83 11.08
N PRO A 370 -9.99 0.90 11.21
CA PRO A 370 -9.38 1.91 12.05
C PRO A 370 -9.16 3.24 11.30
N LEU A 371 -9.24 4.33 12.06
CA LEU A 371 -8.90 5.68 11.56
C LEU A 371 -7.43 5.84 11.19
N GLY A 372 -6.55 4.94 11.66
CA GLY A 372 -5.10 4.99 11.41
C GLY A 372 -4.76 4.98 9.92
N TYR A 373 -5.55 4.30 9.08
CA TYR A 373 -5.33 4.30 7.62
C TYR A 373 -5.60 5.65 6.93
N PHE A 374 -6.15 6.61 7.66
CA PHE A 374 -6.39 7.98 7.20
C PHE A 374 -5.39 9.00 7.77
N ARG A 375 -4.42 8.56 8.58
CA ARG A 375 -3.51 9.46 9.30
C ARG A 375 -2.09 8.92 9.41
N ASP A 376 -1.92 7.72 9.94
CA ASP A 376 -0.60 7.23 10.38
C ASP A 376 -0.10 6.01 9.61
N GLN A 377 -1.00 5.26 8.98
CA GLN A 377 -0.66 4.01 8.32
C GLN A 377 -1.07 3.99 6.86
N ALA A 378 -0.17 3.60 5.96
CA ALA A 378 -0.50 3.26 4.59
C ALA A 378 -0.76 1.75 4.44
N SER A 379 -1.68 1.40 3.54
CA SER A 379 -2.09 0.03 3.28
C SER A 379 -1.60 -0.40 1.89
N SER A 380 -0.93 -1.55 1.82
CA SER A 380 -0.54 -2.17 0.54
C SER A 380 -1.74 -2.46 -0.36
N THR A 381 -2.95 -2.67 0.20
CA THR A 381 -4.20 -2.78 -0.58
C THR A 381 -4.43 -1.63 -1.56
N VAL A 382 -4.04 -0.40 -1.20
CA VAL A 382 -4.21 0.76 -2.10
C VAL A 382 -3.23 0.66 -3.28
N ALA A 383 -1.95 0.44 -2.97
CA ALA A 383 -0.90 0.29 -3.98
C ALA A 383 -1.16 -0.91 -4.92
N LEU A 384 -1.56 -2.05 -4.35
CA LEU A 384 -1.87 -3.26 -5.10
C LEU A 384 -3.07 -3.09 -6.04
N ALA A 385 -4.15 -2.47 -5.58
CA ALA A 385 -5.30 -2.21 -6.46
C ALA A 385 -4.89 -1.35 -7.65
N THR A 386 -4.02 -0.35 -7.40
CA THR A 386 -3.50 0.51 -8.46
C THR A 386 -2.53 -0.19 -9.41
N GLU A 387 -1.69 -1.08 -8.88
CA GLU A 387 -0.77 -1.94 -9.62
C GLU A 387 -1.53 -2.88 -10.58
N LEU A 388 -2.65 -3.44 -10.12
CA LEU A 388 -3.42 -4.45 -10.85
C LEU A 388 -4.55 -3.90 -11.72
N ALA A 389 -4.57 -2.59 -11.97
CA ALA A 389 -5.59 -1.94 -12.78
C ALA A 389 -7.04 -2.19 -12.30
N VAL A 390 -7.25 -2.15 -10.98
CA VAL A 390 -8.57 -2.30 -10.37
C VAL A 390 -8.92 -1.06 -9.56
N PRO A 391 -10.01 -0.34 -9.90
CA PRO A 391 -10.36 0.87 -9.19
C PRO A 391 -10.75 0.58 -7.75
N LEU A 392 -10.40 1.48 -6.84
CA LEU A 392 -10.79 1.38 -5.43
C LEU A 392 -12.14 2.06 -5.18
N LEU A 393 -13.04 1.41 -4.44
CA LEU A 393 -14.26 2.04 -3.92
C LEU A 393 -13.96 2.80 -2.63
N VAL A 394 -13.93 4.13 -2.70
CA VAL A 394 -13.37 4.97 -1.63
C VAL A 394 -14.20 6.20 -1.37
N THR A 395 -13.98 6.82 -0.21
CA THR A 395 -14.50 8.16 0.07
C THR A 395 -13.53 9.24 -0.40
N GLU A 396 -14.03 10.46 -0.58
CA GLU A 396 -13.22 11.65 -0.85
C GLU A 396 -12.05 11.81 0.14
N ARG A 397 -12.30 11.51 1.43
CA ARG A 397 -11.27 11.56 2.47
C ARG A 397 -10.11 10.63 2.15
N LEU A 398 -10.39 9.39 1.74
CA LEU A 398 -9.33 8.41 1.46
C LEU A 398 -8.49 8.81 0.24
N ARG A 399 -9.13 9.33 -0.81
CA ARG A 399 -8.43 9.82 -2.01
C ARG A 399 -7.35 10.83 -1.66
N ARG A 400 -7.75 11.89 -0.96
CA ARG A 400 -6.87 12.97 -0.52
C ARG A 400 -5.80 12.52 0.47
N THR A 401 -6.09 11.48 1.25
CA THR A 401 -5.16 10.92 2.22
C THR A 401 -3.93 10.33 1.52
N TYR A 402 -4.13 9.51 0.50
CA TYR A 402 -3.03 8.81 -0.18
C TYR A 402 -2.35 9.66 -1.26
N GLY A 403 -3.04 10.69 -1.77
CA GLY A 403 -2.51 11.67 -2.72
C GLY A 403 -2.34 11.13 -4.14
N TYR A 404 -1.58 10.04 -4.33
CA TYR A 404 -1.37 9.45 -5.66
C TYR A 404 -2.65 8.86 -6.29
N ILE A 405 -3.61 8.42 -5.47
CA ILE A 405 -4.95 7.97 -5.92
C ILE A 405 -6.01 9.08 -5.92
N ASP A 406 -5.63 10.35 -5.75
CA ASP A 406 -6.57 11.47 -5.89
C ASP A 406 -6.90 11.77 -7.36
N ASP A 407 -7.30 10.74 -8.10
CA ASP A 407 -7.60 10.77 -9.51
C ASP A 407 -8.79 9.83 -9.81
N ALA A 408 -9.77 10.30 -10.58
CA ALA A 408 -10.96 9.51 -10.92
C ALA A 408 -10.62 8.28 -11.78
N ARG A 409 -9.49 8.30 -12.50
CA ARG A 409 -8.97 7.16 -13.25
C ARG A 409 -8.65 5.99 -12.32
N ALA A 410 -8.13 6.26 -11.12
CA ALA A 410 -7.71 5.22 -10.16
C ALA A 410 -8.82 4.74 -9.20
N VAL A 411 -9.90 5.50 -9.03
CA VAL A 411 -10.88 5.24 -7.95
C VAL A 411 -12.33 5.49 -8.34
N VAL A 412 -13.26 4.84 -7.63
CA VAL A 412 -14.68 5.18 -7.58
C VAL A 412 -14.97 5.91 -6.27
N THR A 413 -15.45 7.15 -6.37
CA THR A 413 -15.68 7.98 -5.18
C THR A 413 -17.13 7.89 -4.72
N ARG A 414 -17.38 7.21 -3.60
CA ARG A 414 -18.68 7.19 -2.94
C ARG A 414 -18.82 8.33 -1.93
N PRO A 415 -20.02 8.88 -1.70
CA PRO A 415 -20.27 9.72 -0.55
C PRO A 415 -20.06 8.92 0.74
N ALA A 416 -19.47 9.54 1.76
CA ALA A 416 -19.19 8.87 3.04
C ALA A 416 -20.46 8.35 3.74
N ALA A 417 -21.61 8.99 3.48
CA ALA A 417 -22.92 8.60 4.01
C ALA A 417 -23.48 7.29 3.40
N MET A 418 -23.02 6.90 2.20
CA MET A 418 -23.43 5.67 1.53
C MET A 418 -22.43 4.57 1.87
N SER A 419 -22.85 3.44 2.44
CA SER A 419 -21.92 2.34 2.74
C SER A 419 -21.33 1.72 1.47
N GLU A 420 -20.24 0.97 1.60
CA GLU A 420 -19.61 0.28 0.47
C GLU A 420 -20.61 -0.63 -0.25
N VAL A 421 -21.41 -1.40 0.48
CA VAL A 421 -22.44 -2.29 -0.10
C VAL A 421 -23.52 -1.52 -0.84
N GLN A 422 -23.98 -0.39 -0.30
CA GLN A 422 -24.97 0.46 -0.98
C GLN A 422 -24.41 1.03 -2.28
N ALA A 423 -23.14 1.47 -2.28
CA ALA A 423 -22.46 1.94 -3.48
C ALA A 423 -22.26 0.83 -4.52
N LEU A 424 -21.89 -0.39 -4.09
CA LEU A 424 -21.80 -1.56 -4.97
C LEU A 424 -23.14 -1.89 -5.62
N LYS A 425 -24.25 -1.92 -4.85
CA LYS A 425 -25.60 -2.14 -5.40
C LYS A 425 -25.96 -1.06 -6.43
N ALA A 426 -25.70 0.21 -6.10
CA ALA A 426 -26.00 1.33 -6.98
C ALA A 426 -25.20 1.29 -8.29
N LEU A 427 -23.90 1.02 -8.23
CA LEU A 427 -23.03 0.88 -9.40
C LEU A 427 -23.41 -0.32 -10.27
N ARG A 428 -23.82 -1.41 -9.64
CA ARG A 428 -24.21 -2.64 -10.32
C ARG A 428 -25.56 -2.52 -11.03
N THR A 429 -26.52 -1.83 -10.41
CA THR A 429 -27.90 -1.68 -10.94
C THR A 429 -28.10 -0.42 -11.76
N GLY A 430 -27.21 0.57 -11.61
CA GLY A 430 -27.42 1.94 -12.11
C GLY A 430 -28.46 2.73 -11.32
N ASP A 431 -28.92 2.22 -10.17
CA ASP A 431 -30.00 2.82 -9.38
C ASP A 431 -29.59 3.01 -7.91
N ALA A 432 -29.60 4.26 -7.46
CA ALA A 432 -29.36 4.63 -6.06
C ALA A 432 -30.63 5.07 -5.32
N SER A 433 -31.81 4.87 -5.90
CA SER A 433 -33.09 5.38 -5.36
C SER A 433 -33.38 4.88 -3.95
N ALA A 434 -33.08 3.61 -3.65
CA ALA A 434 -33.24 3.05 -2.30
C ALA A 434 -32.45 3.86 -1.25
N PHE A 435 -31.19 4.17 -1.55
CA PHE A 435 -30.37 5.02 -0.68
C PHE A 435 -30.87 6.47 -0.64
N LEU A 436 -31.13 7.09 -1.80
CA LEU A 436 -31.53 8.49 -1.89
C LEU A 436 -32.89 8.77 -1.22
N ASN A 437 -33.77 7.78 -1.15
CA ASN A 437 -35.06 7.87 -0.48
C ASN A 437 -34.99 7.46 1.01
N SER A 438 -33.87 6.92 1.48
CA SER A 438 -33.69 6.52 2.88
C SER A 438 -33.46 7.71 3.81
N ASP A 439 -33.89 7.58 5.06
CA ASP A 439 -33.58 8.50 6.16
C ASP A 439 -33.08 7.70 7.36
N PRO A 440 -31.81 7.23 7.32
CA PRO A 440 -31.25 6.41 8.40
C PRO A 440 -31.12 7.17 9.72
N ALA A 441 -31.17 8.51 9.71
CA ALA A 441 -31.13 9.32 10.93
C ALA A 441 -32.51 9.56 11.55
N GLY A 442 -33.60 9.30 10.82
CA GLY A 442 -34.98 9.49 11.27
C GLY A 442 -35.33 10.96 11.51
N VAL A 443 -34.69 11.89 10.81
CA VAL A 443 -34.87 13.34 11.00
C VAL A 443 -35.88 13.97 10.04
N GLY A 444 -36.57 13.16 9.24
CA GLY A 444 -37.54 13.60 8.24
C GLY A 444 -36.91 14.11 6.95
N VAL A 445 -35.62 13.88 6.73
CA VAL A 445 -34.88 14.33 5.55
C VAL A 445 -34.23 13.12 4.89
N ALA A 446 -34.74 12.73 3.73
CA ALA A 446 -34.13 11.68 2.93
C ALA A 446 -32.72 12.07 2.48
N MET A 447 -31.83 11.10 2.31
CA MET A 447 -30.43 11.33 1.89
C MET A 447 -30.34 12.14 0.60
N GLY A 448 -31.26 11.91 -0.34
CA GLY A 448 -31.36 12.66 -1.59
C GLY A 448 -31.85 14.10 -1.44
N GLY A 449 -32.38 14.48 -0.27
CA GLY A 449 -32.67 15.86 0.08
C GLY A 449 -31.42 16.65 0.52
N VAL A 450 -30.35 15.95 0.91
CA VAL A 450 -29.05 16.58 1.22
C VAL A 450 -28.30 16.81 -0.09
N LYS A 451 -28.32 18.06 -0.59
CA LYS A 451 -27.76 18.45 -1.90
C LYS A 451 -26.38 17.84 -2.19
N GLY A 452 -25.42 17.98 -1.27
CA GLY A 452 -24.07 17.47 -1.45
C GLY A 452 -23.97 15.93 -1.53
N VAL A 453 -24.88 15.21 -0.85
CA VAL A 453 -24.95 13.74 -0.94
C VAL A 453 -25.52 13.33 -2.30
N ARG A 454 -26.63 13.94 -2.74
CA ARG A 454 -27.22 13.67 -4.06
C ARG A 454 -26.21 13.91 -5.19
N GLU A 455 -25.57 15.07 -5.20
CA GLU A 455 -24.57 15.39 -6.24
C GLU A 455 -23.39 14.40 -6.24
N ALA A 456 -22.97 13.91 -5.07
CA ALA A 456 -21.91 12.91 -4.97
C ALA A 456 -22.36 11.53 -5.50
N VAL A 457 -23.61 11.12 -5.24
CA VAL A 457 -24.19 9.90 -5.81
C VAL A 457 -24.32 10.01 -7.32
N ASP A 458 -24.84 11.13 -7.83
CA ASP A 458 -25.01 11.35 -9.27
C ASP A 458 -23.67 11.32 -9.99
N ARG A 459 -22.62 11.92 -9.43
CA ARG A 459 -21.25 11.81 -9.94
C ARG A 459 -20.74 10.37 -9.91
N MET A 460 -20.86 9.67 -8.78
CA MET A 460 -20.42 8.28 -8.65
C MET A 460 -21.06 7.36 -9.72
N LEU A 461 -22.36 7.50 -9.95
CA LEU A 461 -23.08 6.72 -10.97
C LEU A 461 -22.71 7.13 -12.40
N LYS A 462 -22.53 8.43 -12.65
CA LYS A 462 -22.12 8.95 -13.96
C LYS A 462 -20.71 8.50 -14.34
N ASP A 463 -19.77 8.59 -13.42
CA ASP A 463 -18.36 8.22 -13.62
C ASP A 463 -18.23 6.68 -13.68
N GLY A 464 -19.10 5.97 -12.97
CA GLY A 464 -19.15 4.51 -12.96
C GLY A 464 -17.88 3.88 -12.39
N TRP A 465 -17.72 2.58 -12.64
CA TRP A 465 -16.63 1.76 -12.08
C TRP A 465 -15.72 1.15 -13.15
N ALA A 466 -16.15 1.06 -14.42
CA ALA A 466 -15.26 0.63 -15.49
C ALA A 466 -14.22 1.73 -15.76
N ARG A 467 -12.99 1.33 -16.07
CA ARG A 467 -11.89 2.25 -16.40
C ARG A 467 -11.34 1.92 -17.76
N ASP A 468 -11.01 2.97 -18.51
CA ASP A 468 -10.32 2.82 -19.77
C ASP A 468 -8.85 2.44 -19.52
N PRO A 469 -8.33 1.38 -20.18
CA PRO A 469 -6.95 0.95 -19.98
C PRO A 469 -5.89 2.00 -20.37
N GLU A 470 -6.15 2.83 -21.38
CA GLU A 470 -5.23 3.86 -21.83
C GLU A 470 -5.19 5.01 -20.81
N GLU A 471 -6.36 5.50 -20.38
CA GLU A 471 -6.43 6.53 -19.32
C GLU A 471 -5.77 6.06 -18.02
N TRP A 472 -5.96 4.78 -17.66
CA TRP A 472 -5.31 4.20 -16.48
C TRP A 472 -3.78 4.18 -16.61
N MET A 473 -3.28 3.84 -17.80
CA MET A 473 -1.84 3.82 -18.08
C MET A 473 -1.24 5.23 -18.03
N GLU A 474 -1.92 6.23 -18.59
CA GLU A 474 -1.51 7.63 -18.48
C GLU A 474 -1.38 8.07 -17.02
N TRP A 475 -2.37 7.74 -16.19
CA TRP A 475 -2.31 8.02 -14.75
C TRP A 475 -1.14 7.31 -14.06
N ARG A 476 -0.89 6.03 -14.38
CA ARG A 476 0.26 5.29 -13.82
C ARG A 476 1.58 5.92 -14.22
N GLN A 477 1.71 6.39 -15.47
CA GLN A 477 2.90 7.10 -15.91
C GLN A 477 3.14 8.37 -15.09
N ASP A 478 2.10 9.15 -14.77
CA ASP A 478 2.21 10.32 -13.89
C ASP A 478 2.72 9.94 -12.47
N VAL A 479 2.36 8.76 -11.97
CA VAL A 479 2.87 8.25 -10.68
C VAL A 479 4.32 7.81 -10.81
N TRP A 480 4.68 7.08 -11.85
CA TRP A 480 6.05 6.62 -12.08
C TRP A 480 7.03 7.75 -12.33
N ASP A 481 6.63 8.79 -13.05
CA ASP A 481 7.45 9.98 -13.27
C ASP A 481 7.77 10.67 -11.93
N ARG A 482 6.79 10.75 -11.02
CA ARG A 482 7.02 11.27 -9.65
C ARG A 482 7.96 10.39 -8.84
N ASN A 483 7.76 9.06 -8.89
CA ASN A 483 8.68 8.12 -8.24
C ASN A 483 10.11 8.26 -8.79
N TRP A 484 10.25 8.39 -10.11
CA TRP A 484 11.52 8.59 -10.79
C TRP A 484 12.21 9.85 -10.28
N MET A 485 11.50 10.97 -10.18
CA MET A 485 12.07 12.22 -9.65
C MET A 485 12.53 12.09 -8.20
N VAL A 486 11.75 11.41 -7.36
CA VAL A 486 12.09 11.17 -5.96
C VAL A 486 13.39 10.37 -5.88
N VAL A 487 13.52 9.32 -6.69
CA VAL A 487 14.73 8.51 -6.72
C VAL A 487 15.92 9.27 -7.30
N ASP A 488 15.75 10.03 -8.40
CA ASP A 488 16.82 10.87 -8.95
C ASP A 488 17.32 11.88 -7.90
N ARG A 489 16.42 12.45 -7.11
CA ARG A 489 16.75 13.32 -5.98
C ARG A 489 17.58 12.61 -4.91
N ILE A 490 17.19 11.38 -4.56
CA ILE A 490 17.92 10.54 -3.61
C ILE A 490 19.35 10.28 -4.12
N LEU A 491 19.49 9.91 -5.39
CA LEU A 491 20.81 9.59 -5.97
C LEU A 491 21.72 10.82 -6.12
N ARG A 492 21.15 12.03 -6.11
CA ARG A 492 21.86 13.32 -6.13
C ARG A 492 22.02 13.97 -4.75
N ASP A 493 21.56 13.31 -3.68
CA ASP A 493 21.57 13.87 -2.33
C ASP A 493 20.79 15.19 -2.16
N MET A 494 19.84 15.47 -3.05
CA MET A 494 19.07 16.71 -3.03
C MET A 494 18.01 16.72 -1.91
N PRO A 495 17.74 17.85 -1.22
CA PRO A 495 16.84 17.91 -0.05
C PRO A 495 15.42 17.40 -0.24
#